data_AF-A0A1F6WQG3-F1
#
_entry.id   AF-A0A1F6WQG3-F1
#
_cell.length_a   1.000
_cell.length_b   1.000
_cell.length_c   1.000
_cell.angle_alpha   90.00
_cell.angle_beta   90.00
_cell.angle_gamma   90.00
#
_symmetry.space_group_name_H-M   'P 1'
#
loop_
_entity.id
_entity.type
_entity.pdbx_description
1 polymer ?
#
loop_
_entity_poly.entity_id
_entity_poly.type
_entity_poly.pdbx_seq_one_letter_code
_entity_poly.pdbx_strand_id
1 'polypeptide(L)' 'MSEELNHIYNLATQLTQEMRGLWRIEKYYINDSLSEEEKVFWRGMIDDKKNSIIELRDLLKKTLE' A
#
# COMPACT_ATOMS: atom_id res chain seq x y z
N MET A 1 -21.00 -9.15 13.35
CA MET A 1 -19.85 -8.24 13.54
C MET A 1 -20.40 -6.82 13.44
N SER A 2 -20.03 -5.88 14.31
CA SER A 2 -20.54 -4.50 14.21
C SER A 2 -20.04 -3.83 12.94
N GLU A 3 -20.78 -2.84 12.41
CA GLU A 3 -20.39 -2.09 11.22
C GLU A 3 -19.03 -1.40 11.39
N GLU A 4 -18.76 -0.90 12.60
CA GLU A 4 -17.48 -0.33 13.01
C GLU A 4 -16.33 -1.34 12.92
N LEU A 5 -16.52 -2.56 13.41
CA LEU A 5 -15.51 -3.61 13.34
C LEU A 5 -15.27 -4.06 11.89
N ASN A 6 -16.30 -4.08 11.05
CA ASN A 6 -16.14 -4.32 9.60
C ASN A 6 -15.29 -3.22 8.96
N HIS A 7 -15.54 -1.96 9.33
CA HIS A 7 -14.81 -0.81 8.78
C HIS A 7 -13.32 -0.84 9.16
N ILE A 8 -13.01 -1.06 10.45
CA ILE A 8 -11.63 -1.21 10.94
C ILE A 8 -10.93 -2.38 10.24
N TYR A 9 -11.61 -3.52 10.12
CA TYR A 9 -11.06 -4.69 9.43
C TYR A 9 -10.70 -4.39 7.97
N ASN A 10 -11.58 -3.68 7.26
CA ASN A 10 -11.35 -3.32 5.87
C ASN A 10 -10.14 -2.37 5.72
N LEU A 11 -10.02 -1.36 6.58
CA LEU A 11 -8.88 -0.45 6.58
C LEU A 11 -7.55 -1.17 6.88
N ALA A 12 -7.52 -2.02 7.91
CA ALA A 12 -6.33 -2.80 8.26
C ALA A 12 -5.94 -3.79 7.15
N THR A 13 -6.94 -4.41 6.50
CA THR A 13 -6.74 -5.29 5.35
C THR A 13 -6.13 -4.53 4.19
N GLN A 14 -6.68 -3.36 3.83
CA GLN A 14 -6.17 -2.54 2.74
C GLN A 14 -4.73 -2.08 3.00
N LEU A 15 -4.44 -1.59 4.21
CA LEU A 15 -3.09 -1.20 4.63
C LEU A 15 -2.08 -2.34 4.44
N THR A 16 -2.47 -3.55 4.85
CA THR A 16 -1.64 -4.75 4.69
C THR A 16 -1.39 -5.07 3.21
N GLN A 17 -2.40 -4.91 2.35
CA GLN A 17 -2.23 -5.15 0.91
C GLN A 17 -1.30 -4.13 0.26
N GLU A 18 -1.38 -2.85 0.64
CA GLU A 18 -0.47 -1.83 0.13
C GLU A 18 0.97 -2.10 0.56
N MET A 19 1.20 -2.43 1.84
CA MET A 19 2.53 -2.80 2.32
C MET A 19 3.12 -4.01 1.59
N ARG A 20 2.32 -5.05 1.35
CA ARG A 20 2.74 -6.22 0.56
C ARG A 20 3.02 -5.86 -0.90
N GLY A 21 2.21 -4.99 -1.48
CA GLY A 21 2.40 -4.49 -2.84
C GLY A 21 3.71 -3.73 -2.99
N LEU A 22 3.98 -2.80 -2.07
CA LEU A 22 5.22 -2.04 -2.01
C LEU A 22 6.43 -2.98 -1.93
N TRP A 23 6.41 -3.93 -0.99
CA TRP A 23 7.49 -4.89 -0.83
C TRP A 23 7.75 -5.71 -2.10
N ARG A 24 6.70 -6.17 -2.80
CA ARG A 24 6.87 -6.91 -4.06
C ARG A 24 7.52 -6.08 -5.15
N ILE A 25 7.13 -4.81 -5.28
CA ILE A 25 7.69 -3.91 -6.29
C ILE A 25 9.17 -3.66 -5.99
N GLU A 26 9.50 -3.31 -4.75
CA GLU A 26 10.87 -3.03 -4.31
C GLU A 26 11.76 -4.28 -4.41
N LYS A 27 11.22 -5.46 -4.13
CA LYS A 27 12.00 -6.70 -4.10
C LYS A 27 12.17 -7.36 -5.47
N TYR A 28 11.12 -7.36 -6.28
CA TYR A 28 11.07 -8.14 -7.52
C TYR A 28 10.86 -7.26 -8.74
N TYR A 29 9.76 -6.51 -8.82
CA TYR A 29 9.30 -5.97 -10.11
C TYR A 29 10.27 -4.94 -10.72
N ILE A 30 10.93 -4.13 -9.90
CA ILE A 30 11.94 -3.19 -10.40
C ILE A 30 13.20 -3.90 -10.93
N ASN A 31 13.55 -5.04 -10.35
CA ASN A 31 14.70 -5.86 -10.77
C ASN A 31 14.38 -6.70 -12.00
N ASP A 32 13.12 -7.13 -12.12
CA ASP A 32 12.59 -7.91 -13.25
C ASP A 32 12.21 -7.03 -14.45
N SER A 33 12.30 -5.70 -14.32
CA SER A 33 11.96 -4.75 -15.37
C SER A 33 12.87 -4.89 -16.59
N LEU A 34 12.28 -4.98 -17.78
CA LEU A 34 12.97 -5.22 -19.05
C LEU A 34 13.32 -3.91 -19.78
N SER A 35 12.79 -2.78 -19.33
CA SER A 35 13.05 -1.46 -19.91
C SER A 35 13.22 -0.37 -18.84
N GLU A 36 13.83 0.74 -19.22
CA GLU A 36 13.89 1.92 -18.34
C GLU A 36 12.51 2.57 -18.12
N GLU A 37 11.61 2.46 -19.10
CA GLU A 37 10.22 2.92 -18.97
C GLU A 37 9.49 2.16 -17.87
N GLU A 38 9.62 0.83 -17.84
CA GLU A 38 9.06 0.00 -16.76
C GLU A 38 9.65 0.35 -15.40
N LYS A 39 10.96 0.59 -15.30
CA LYS A 39 11.60 1.01 -14.04
C LYS A 39 11.08 2.35 -13.56
N VAL A 40 10.86 3.31 -14.45
CA VAL A 40 10.29 4.61 -14.11
C VAL A 40 8.86 4.45 -13.60
N PHE A 41 8.06 3.62 -14.27
CA PHE A 41 6.71 3.29 -13.81
C PHE A 41 6.71 2.68 -12.41
N TRP A 42 7.55 1.68 -12.15
CA TRP A 42 7.62 1.03 -10.84
C TRP A 42 8.11 1.97 -9.74
N ARG A 43 9.03 2.89 -10.04
CA ARG A 43 9.44 3.95 -9.10
C ARG A 43 8.27 4.87 -8.74
N GLY A 44 7.47 5.30 -9.72
CA GLY A 44 6.24 6.06 -9.45
C GLY A 44 5.26 5.28 -8.56
N MET A 45 5.04 4.01 -8.88
CA MET A 45 4.18 3.13 -8.06
C MET A 45 4.67 2.95 -6.62
N ILE A 46 5.99 2.98 -6.37
CA ILE A 46 6.54 2.93 -5.01
C ILE A 46 6.12 4.17 -4.22
N ASP A 47 6.23 5.36 -4.82
CA ASP A 47 5.90 6.63 -4.17
C ASP A 47 4.39 6.71 -3.90
N ASP A 48 3.56 6.35 -4.87
CA ASP A 48 2.11 6.29 -4.71
C ASP A 48 1.71 5.36 -3.55
N LYS A 49 2.31 4.18 -3.46
CA LYS A 49 2.03 3.23 -2.37
C LYS A 49 2.48 3.75 -1.02
N LYS A 50 3.64 4.41 -0.93
CA LYS A 50 4.09 5.02 0.33
C LYS A 50 3.10 6.08 0.80
N ASN A 51 2.59 6.91 -0.10
CA ASN A 51 1.57 7.91 0.21
C ASN A 51 0.27 7.23 0.70
N SER A 52 -0.24 6.24 -0.04
CA SER A 52 -1.45 5.50 0.38
C SER A 52 -1.28 4.81 1.74
N ILE A 53 -0.11 4.24 2.03
CA ILE A 53 0.19 3.62 3.34
C ILE A 53 0.12 4.65 4.47
N ILE A 54 0.65 5.86 4.27
CA ILE A 54 0.58 6.95 5.26
C ILE A 54 -0.88 7.34 5.51
N GLU A 55 -1.63 7.60 4.44
CA GLU A 55 -3.04 7.99 4.54
C GLU A 55 -3.92 6.92 5.21
N LEU A 56 -3.73 5.65 4.84
CA LEU A 56 -4.46 4.52 5.43
C LEU A 56 -4.13 4.34 6.91
N ARG A 57 -2.85 4.50 7.28
CA ARG A 57 -2.42 4.42 8.69
C ARG A 57 -3.04 5.54 9.51
N ASP A 58 -3.03 6.75 8.99
CA ASP A 58 -3.58 7.91 9.69
C ASP A 58 -5.11 7.83 9.83
N LEU A 59 -5.80 7.32 8.80
CA LEU A 59 -7.23 7.06 8.86
C LEU A 59 -7.56 5.96 9.89
N LEU A 60 -6.86 4.81 9.82
CA LEU A 60 -7.07 3.71 10.76
C LEU A 60 -6.83 4.14 12.21
N LYS A 61 -5.82 4.97 12.47
CA LYS A 61 -5.56 5.51 13.81
C LYS A 61 -6.74 6.33 14.32
N LYS A 62 -7.27 7.24 13.49
CA LYS A 62 -8.44 8.06 13.85
C LYS A 62 -9.70 7.24 14.09
N THR A 63 -9.86 6.10 13.41
CA THR A 63 -11.01 5.20 13.61
C THR A 63 -10.92 4.40 14.92
N LEU A 64 -9.73 4.27 15.51
CA LEU A 64 -9.49 3.51 16.75
C LEU A 64 -9.49 4.40 18.02
N GLU A 65 -9.52 5.72 17.85
CA GLU A 65 -9.60 6.72 18.93
C GLU A 65 -11.05 6.97 19.36
#